data_AF-A0A1Q5N4Y2-F1
#
_entry.id   AF-A0A1Q5N4Y2-F1
#
_cell.length_a   1.000
_cell.length_b   1.000
_cell.length_c   1.000
_cell.angle_alpha   90.00
_cell.angle_beta   90.00
_cell.angle_gamma   90.00
#
_symmetry.space_group_name_H-M   'P 1'
#
loop_
_entity.id
_entity.type
_entity.pdbx_description
1 polymer ?
#
loop_
_entity_poly.entity_id
_entity_poly.type
_entity_poly.pdbx_seq_one_letter_code
_entity_poly.pdbx_strand_id
1 'polypeptide(L)' 'MVQVAPFRMGELRTFNRPVNLLTLSDRSVISYVESQTQGHLDRDPASVVPLLTAYHQLQAESLSQAASVAMFRQLRKGTP' A
#
# COMPACT_ATOMS: atom_id res chain seq x y z
N MET A 1 0.49 10.90 -0.30
CA MET A 1 0.12 10.61 -1.70
C MET A 1 -0.90 9.48 -1.68
N VAL A 2 -2.00 9.59 -2.43
CA VAL A 2 -3.03 8.54 -2.50
C VAL A 2 -3.05 8.00 -3.93
N GLN A 3 -2.94 6.68 -4.06
CA GLN A 3 -3.11 5.96 -5.32
C GLN A 3 -4.22 4.92 -5.14
N VAL A 4 -5.01 4.70 -6.19
CA VAL A 4 -6.08 3.71 -6.19
C VAL A 4 -5.63 2.50 -7.00
N ALA A 5 -5.69 1.32 -6.39
CA ALA A 5 -5.51 0.05 -7.08
C ALA A 5 -6.83 -0.32 -7.82
N PRO A 6 -6.80 -0.50 -9.15
CA PRO A 6 -7.96 -0.96 -9.91
C PRO A 6 -8.53 -2.30 -9.43
N PHE A 7 -9.85 -2.49 -9.52
CA PHE A 7 -10.53 -3.70 -9.05
C PHE A 7 -10.05 -5.00 -9.72
N ARG A 8 -9.58 -4.92 -10.97
CA ARG A 8 -9.00 -6.06 -11.69
C ARG A 8 -7.78 -6.70 -10.99
N MET A 9 -7.11 -5.96 -10.09
CA MET A 9 -6.02 -6.51 -9.27
C MET A 9 -6.52 -7.32 -8.07
N GLY A 10 -7.83 -7.37 -7.80
CA GLY A 10 -8.38 -8.11 -6.68
C GLY A 10 -7.99 -9.59 -6.68
N GLU A 11 -7.79 -10.19 -7.85
CA GLU A 11 -7.30 -11.57 -7.98
C GLU A 11 -5.81 -11.72 -7.64
N LEU A 12 -5.03 -10.64 -7.76
CA LEU A 12 -3.59 -10.57 -7.46
C LEU A 12 -3.31 -9.88 -6.12
N ARG A 13 -4.27 -9.94 -5.18
CA ARG A 13 -4.24 -9.16 -3.93
C ARG A 13 -2.94 -9.34 -3.18
N THR A 14 -2.14 -8.29 -3.15
CA THR A 14 -0.77 -8.34 -2.62
C THR A 14 -0.69 -8.31 -1.10
N PHE A 15 -1.62 -7.61 -0.44
CA PHE A 15 -1.68 -7.51 1.03
C PHE A 15 -3.06 -7.83 1.57
N ASN A 16 -3.10 -8.65 2.63
CA ASN A 16 -4.34 -9.03 3.29
C ASN A 16 -4.73 -8.13 4.47
N ARG A 17 -3.76 -7.36 4.98
CA ARG A 17 -3.92 -6.41 6.08
C ARG A 17 -3.19 -5.12 5.73
N PRO A 18 -3.53 -3.97 6.36
CA PRO A 18 -2.74 -2.76 6.23
C PRO A 18 -1.30 -3.01 6.68
N VAL A 19 -0.33 -2.74 5.82
CA VAL A 19 1.11 -2.83 6.13
C VAL A 19 1.71 -1.44 6.02
N ASN A 20 2.45 -1.05 7.05
CA ASN A 20 3.26 0.17 7.05
C ASN A 20 4.71 -0.23 6.86
N LEU A 21 5.36 0.30 5.82
CA LEU A 21 6.79 0.14 5.59
C LEU A 21 7.50 1.44 5.98
N LEU A 22 8.45 1.35 6.91
CA LEU A 22 9.20 2.48 7.42
C LEU A 22 10.66 2.32 6.99
N THR A 23 11.17 3.30 6.25
CA THR A 23 12.61 3.42 5.97
C THR A 23 13.23 4.27 7.06
N LEU A 24 14.17 3.71 7.82
CA LEU A 24 14.90 4.40 8.88
C LEU A 24 16.03 5.26 8.31
N SER A 25 16.64 6.10 9.16
CA SER A 25 17.74 6.99 8.77
C SER A 25 18.99 6.25 8.29
N ASP A 26 19.20 5.02 8.75
CA ASP A 26 20.26 4.11 8.31
C ASP A 26 19.90 3.33 7.02
N ARG A 27 18.75 3.64 6.41
CA ARG A 27 18.15 2.97 5.24
C ARG A 27 17.69 1.52 5.49
N SER A 28 17.69 1.05 6.72
CA SER A 28 17.00 -0.19 7.05
C SER A 28 15.49 -0.01 6.85
N VAL A 29 14.81 -1.09 6.47
CA VAL A 29 13.36 -1.10 6.28
C VAL A 29 12.74 -1.96 7.37
N ILE A 30 11.68 -1.45 7.98
CA ILE A 30 10.91 -2.11 9.01
C ILE A 30 9.46 -2.21 8.53
N SER A 31 8.80 -3.32 8.83
CA SER A 31 7.37 -3.47 8.60
C SER A 31 6.59 -3.40 9.91
N TYR A 32 5.45 -2.72 9.87
CA TYR A 32 4.49 -2.67 10.98
C TYR A 32 3.09 -2.96 10.47
N VAL A 33 2.45 -3.95 11.07
CA VAL A 33 1.08 -4.38 10.77
C VAL A 33 0.26 -4.29 12.04
N GLU A 34 -0.91 -3.68 11.95
CA GLU A 34 -1.82 -3.53 13.07
C GLU A 34 -3.15 -4.22 12.80
N SER A 35 -3.66 -4.86 13.84
CA SER A 35 -5.01 -5.42 13.93
C SER A 35 -5.76 -4.75 15.08
N GLN A 36 -7.04 -5.06 15.27
CA GLN A 36 -7.87 -4.41 16.29
C GLN A 36 -7.32 -4.53 17.73
N THR A 37 -6.57 -5.59 18.03
CA THR A 37 -6.08 -5.89 19.38
C THR A 37 -4.58 -6.11 19.47
N GLN A 38 -3.86 -6.13 18.34
CA GLN A 38 -2.44 -6.47 18.29
C GLN A 38 -1.71 -5.72 17.19
N GLY A 39 -0.56 -5.14 17.54
CA GLY A 39 0.46 -4.66 16.59
C GLY A 39 1.60 -5.68 16.46
N HIS A 40 2.15 -5.80 15.25
CA HIS A 40 3.32 -6.61 14.96
C HIS A 40 4.36 -5.77 14.22
N LEU A 41 5.58 -5.73 14.76
CA LEU A 41 6.72 -5.01 14.21
C LEU A 41 7.80 -6.02 13.83
N ASP A 42 8.17 -6.04 12.55
CA ASP A 42 9.22 -6.92 12.04
C ASP A 42 10.35 -6.11 11.39
N ARG A 43 11.58 -6.48 11.74
CA ARG A 43 12.83 -5.87 11.27
C ARG A 43 13.71 -6.85 10.51
N ASP A 44 13.36 -8.15 10.48
CA ASP A 44 14.15 -9.15 9.79
C ASP A 44 14.10 -8.90 8.27
N PRO A 45 15.25 -8.66 7.61
CA PRO A 45 15.28 -8.49 6.16
C PRO A 45 14.64 -9.64 5.39
N ALA A 46 14.73 -10.88 5.89
CA ALA A 46 14.13 -12.05 5.24
C ALA A 46 12.60 -11.94 5.17
N SER A 47 11.98 -11.32 6.17
CA SER A 47 10.54 -11.06 6.21
C SER A 47 10.15 -9.76 5.51
N VAL A 48 10.96 -8.71 5.65
CA VAL A 48 10.59 -7.35 5.19
C VAL A 48 10.83 -7.14 3.70
N VAL A 49 11.89 -7.71 3.12
CA VAL A 49 12.22 -7.51 1.69
C VAL A 49 11.11 -8.01 0.75
N PRO A 50 10.48 -9.18 0.98
CA PRO A 50 9.31 -9.59 0.20
C PRO A 50 8.15 -8.59 0.27
N LEU A 51 7.89 -8.00 1.45
CA LEU A 51 6.83 -6.99 1.62
C LEU A 51 7.15 -5.71 0.85
N LEU A 52 8.41 -5.29 0.81
CA LEU A 52 8.84 -4.14 0.01
C LEU A 52 8.67 -4.40 -1.50
N THR A 53 9.00 -5.61 -1.94
CA THR A 53 8.81 -6.03 -3.34
C THR A 53 7.33 -5.98 -3.73
N ALA A 54 6.48 -6.58 -2.89
CA ALA A 54 5.03 -6.53 -3.01
C ALA A 54 4.49 -5.09 -3.07
N TYR A 55 5.02 -4.20 -2.22
CA TYR A 55 4.64 -2.78 -2.22
C TYR A 55 4.94 -2.10 -3.55
N HIS A 56 6.14 -2.29 -4.10
CA HIS A 56 6.51 -1.71 -5.38
C HIS A 56 5.71 -2.26 -6.55
N GLN A 57 5.40 -3.57 -6.55
CA GLN A 57 4.54 -4.17 -7.56
C GLN A 57 3.13 -3.57 -7.50
N LEU A 58 2.54 -3.45 -6.31
CA LEU A 58 1.24 -2.81 -6.12
C LEU A 58 1.26 -1.35 -6.60
N GLN A 59 2.34 -0.62 -6.31
CA GLN A 59 2.49 0.76 -6.73
C GLN A 59 2.57 0.91 -8.25
N ALA A 60 3.28 0.01 -8.94
CA ALA A 60 3.42 0.02 -10.40
C ALA A 60 2.10 -0.27 -11.11
N GLU A 61 1.30 -1.17 -10.53
CA GLU A 61 0.02 -1.58 -11.08
C GLU A 61 -1.11 -0.58 -10.75
N SER A 62 -0.99 0.16 -9.65
CA SER A 62 -1.97 1.18 -9.24
C SER A 62 -2.05 2.37 -10.19
N LEU A 63 -3.19 3.08 -10.16
CA LEU A 63 -3.33 4.33 -10.90
C LEU A 63 -2.27 5.35 -10.44
N SER A 64 -1.81 6.18 -11.38
CA SER A 64 -1.00 7.35 -11.03
C SER A 64 -1.77 8.26 -10.06
N GLN A 65 -1.05 9.09 -9.30
CA GLN A 65 -1.69 10.02 -8.37
C GLN A 65 -2.68 10.94 -9.08
N ALA A 66 -2.30 11.49 -10.24
CA ALA A 66 -3.17 12.37 -11.02
C ALA A 66 -4.45 11.66 -11.49
N ALA A 67 -4.33 10.43 -11.97
CA ALA A 67 -5.47 9.61 -12.39
C ALA A 67 -6.39 9.26 -11.20
N SER A 68 -5.81 8.93 -10.05
CA SER A 68 -6.56 8.66 -8.81
C SER A 68 -7.37 9.89 -8.36
N VAL A 69 -6.75 11.07 -8.36
CA VAL A 69 -7.44 12.33 -8.02
C VAL A 69 -8.53 12.68 -9.05
N ALA A 70 -8.26 12.46 -10.34
CA ALA A 70 -9.26 12.68 -11.40
C ALA A 70 -10.49 11.77 -11.22
N MET A 71 -10.28 10.48 -10.91
CA MET A 71 -11.34 9.53 -10.57
C MET A 71 -12.17 10.03 -9.39
N PHE A 72 -11.54 10.43 -8.28
CA PHE A 72 -12.28 10.95 -7.12
C PHE A 72 -13.08 12.21 -7.44
N ARG A 73 -12.51 13.14 -8.21
CA ARG A 73 -13.23 14.35 -8.65
C ARG A 73 -14.43 14.01 -9.51
N GLN A 74 -14.31 13.03 -10.42
CA GLN A 74 -15.42 12.59 -11.26
C GLN A 74 -16.56 12.01 -10.42
N LEU A 75 -16.26 11.14 -9.45
CA LEU A 75 -17.27 10.53 -8.58
C LEU A 75 -17.98 11.55 -7.70
N ARG A 76 -17.25 12.56 -7.20
CA ARG A 76 -17.83 13.62 -6.35
C ARG A 76 -18.72 14.61 -7.10
N LYS A 77 -18.64 14.69 -8.44
CA LYS A 77 -19.51 15.59 -9.25
C LYS A 77 -20.97 15.14 -9.28
N GLY A 78 -21.26 13.88 -8.95
CA GLY A 78 -22.61 13.31 -8.98
C GLY A 78 -23.33 13.27 -7.63
N THR A 79 -22.70 13.78 -6.56
CA THR A 79 -23.31 13.85 -5.22
C THR A 79 -23.68 15.31 -4.93
N PRO A 80 -24.97 15.64 -4.76
CA PRO A 80 -25.39 17.01 -4.43
C PRO A 80 -24.82 17.50 -3.10
#